data_AF-A0A7W6RG47-F1
#
_entry.id   AF-A0A7W6RG47-F1
#
_cell.length_a   1.000
_cell.length_b   1.000
_cell.length_c   1.000
_cell.angle_alpha   90.00
_cell.angle_beta   90.00
_cell.angle_gamma   90.00
#
_symmetry.space_group_name_H-M   'P 1'
#
loop_
_entity.id
_entity.type
_entity.pdbx_description
1 polymer ?
#
loop_
_entity_poly.entity_id
_entity_poly.type
_entity_poly.pdbx_seq_one_letter_code
_entity_poly.pdbx_strand_id
1 'polypeptide(L)'
;MRRRLPRQRVTQRRKLSTLVATLLQEQHVNLMALGCGLPLETENRASRFQWIKRVLANGLIDPAEVMAPYAREVLERSSAGGVQPIVII
;
A
#
# COMPACT_ATOMS: atom_id res chain seq x y z
N MET A 1 -5.64 -8.66 -2.47
CA MET A 1 -4.97 -7.98 -3.61
C MET A 1 -5.14 -8.65 -4.98
N ARG A 2 -5.15 -9.99 -5.12
CA ARG A 2 -5.17 -10.66 -6.45
C ARG A 2 -6.32 -10.21 -7.37
N ARG A 3 -7.55 -10.13 -6.85
CA ARG A 3 -8.73 -9.66 -7.61
C ARG A 3 -8.62 -8.20 -8.06
N ARG A 4 -8.07 -7.34 -7.19
CA ARG A 4 -7.96 -5.89 -7.42
C ARG A 4 -6.83 -5.54 -8.40
N LEU A 5 -5.72 -6.28 -8.36
CA LEU A 5 -4.51 -6.01 -9.15
C LEU A 5 -4.09 -7.25 -9.95
N PRO A 6 -4.90 -7.76 -10.89
CA PRO A 6 -4.64 -9.04 -11.55
C PRO A 6 -3.33 -9.06 -12.34
N ARG A 7 -2.98 -7.93 -12.98
CA ARG A 7 -1.79 -7.77 -13.83
C ARG A 7 -0.49 -7.50 -13.05
N GLN A 8 -0.58 -7.05 -11.79
CA GLN A 8 0.59 -6.80 -10.96
C GLN A 8 1.28 -8.11 -10.56
N ARG A 9 2.63 -8.17 -10.58
CA ARG A 9 3.34 -9.39 -10.16
C ARG A 9 3.05 -9.73 -8.71
N VAL A 10 3.02 -11.04 -8.40
CA VAL A 10 2.76 -11.55 -7.05
C VAL A 10 3.72 -10.94 -6.02
N THR A 11 5.01 -10.80 -6.37
CA THR A 11 6.04 -10.23 -5.49
C THR A 11 5.79 -8.75 -5.16
N GLN A 12 5.35 -7.96 -6.13
CA GLN A 12 4.97 -6.55 -5.93
C GLN A 12 3.73 -6.43 -5.04
N ARG A 13 2.69 -7.23 -5.32
CA ARG A 13 1.47 -7.25 -4.49
C ARG A 13 1.76 -7.64 -3.04
N ARG A 14 2.64 -8.63 -2.81
CA ARG A 14 3.06 -9.04 -1.47
C ARG A 14 3.78 -7.89 -0.76
N LYS A 15 4.77 -7.26 -1.41
CA LYS A 15 5.49 -6.11 -0.85
C LYS A 15 4.56 -4.94 -0.49
N LEU A 16 3.60 -4.62 -1.36
CA LEU A 16 2.59 -3.59 -1.08
C LEU A 16 1.70 -3.98 0.11
N SER A 17 1.22 -5.22 0.15
CA SER A 17 0.40 -5.71 1.25
C SER A 17 1.15 -5.67 2.57
N THR A 18 2.44 -6.06 2.58
CA THR A 18 3.31 -5.97 3.76
C THR A 18 3.48 -4.53 4.21
N LEU A 19 3.81 -3.61 3.29
CA LEU A 19 4.02 -2.20 3.64
C LEU A 19 2.75 -1.56 4.19
N VAL A 20 1.60 -1.80 3.56
CA VAL A 20 0.30 -1.27 4.02
C VAL A 20 -0.10 -1.90 5.35
N ALA A 21 0.11 -3.20 5.55
CA ALA A 21 -0.19 -3.85 6.84
C ALA A 21 0.64 -3.23 7.97
N THR A 22 1.95 -3.05 7.75
CA THR A 22 2.82 -2.36 8.71
C THR A 22 2.34 -0.92 8.95
N LEU A 23 1.94 -0.19 7.91
CA LEU A 23 1.42 1.18 8.06
C LEU A 23 0.11 1.24 8.84
N LEU A 24 -0.76 0.24 8.73
CA LEU A 24 -2.00 0.17 9.51
C LEU A 24 -1.75 -0.21 10.98
N GLN A 25 -0.62 -0.88 11.28
CA GLN A 25 -0.20 -1.22 12.63
C GLN A 25 0.51 -0.04 13.32
N GLU A 26 1.30 0.73 12.56
CA GLU A 26 2.01 1.90 13.03
C GLU A 26 1.09 3.13 13.03
N GLN A 27 0.77 3.68 14.21
CA GLN A 27 -0.10 4.87 14.34
C GLN A 27 0.49 6.16 13.75
N HIS A 28 1.79 6.16 13.42
CA HIS A 28 2.50 7.28 12.81
C HIS A 28 3.18 6.88 11.51
N VAL A 29 2.90 7.62 10.43
CA VAL A 29 3.50 7.42 9.09
C VAL A 29 4.92 8.00 9.06
N ASN A 30 5.83 7.45 9.87
CA ASN A 30 7.23 7.80 9.82
C ASN A 30 8.05 6.60 9.32
N LEU A 31 9.04 6.86 8.45
CA LEU A 31 9.79 5.80 7.77
C LEU A 31 10.61 4.92 8.73
N MET A 32 10.99 5.45 9.90
CA MET A 32 11.73 4.69 10.91
C MET A 32 10.83 3.67 11.63
N ALA A 33 9.66 4.10 12.10
CA ALA A 33 8.65 3.25 12.73
C ALA A 33 8.13 2.21 11.74
N LEU A 34 7.86 2.62 10.48
CA LEU A 34 7.55 1.68 9.42
C LEU A 34 8.67 0.65 9.22
N GLY A 35 9.94 1.07 9.26
CA GLY A 35 11.07 0.14 9.18
C GLY A 35 11.11 -0.86 10.34
N CYS A 36 10.83 -0.42 11.56
CA CYS A 36 10.78 -1.26 12.75
C CYS A 36 9.65 -2.30 12.68
N GLY A 37 8.45 -1.89 12.26
CA GLY A 37 7.28 -2.77 12.16
C GLY A 37 7.30 -3.75 10.98
N LEU A 38 8.32 -3.69 10.09
CA LEU A 38 8.41 -4.63 8.98
C LEU A 38 8.77 -6.05 9.44
N PRO A 39 8.07 -7.09 8.97
CA PRO A 39 8.38 -8.49 9.27
C PRO A 39 9.53 -8.99 8.39
N LEU A 40 10.71 -8.40 8.54
CA LEU A 40 11.93 -8.82 7.84
C LEU A 40 12.87 -9.54 8.81
N GLU A 41 13.53 -10.60 8.35
CA GLU A 41 14.47 -11.41 9.15
C GLU A 41 15.73 -10.65 9.58
N THR A 42 16.00 -9.48 8.98
CA THR A 42 17.17 -8.66 9.30
C THR A 42 16.88 -7.69 10.44
N GLU A 43 17.76 -7.58 11.42
CA GLU A 43 17.70 -6.54 12.46
C GLU A 43 18.29 -5.20 12.01
N ASN A 44 18.98 -5.18 10.86
CA ASN A 44 19.66 -3.99 10.37
C ASN A 44 18.67 -2.93 9.86
N ARG A 45 18.66 -1.75 10.50
CA ARG A 45 17.75 -0.64 10.16
C ARG A 45 17.96 -0.13 8.73
N ALA A 46 19.20 -0.04 8.26
CA ALA A 46 19.49 0.43 6.91
C ALA A 46 18.92 -0.53 5.86
N SER A 47 18.99 -1.84 6.09
CA SER A 47 18.38 -2.85 5.22
C SER A 47 16.85 -2.72 5.15
N ARG A 48 16.20 -2.49 6.30
CA ARG A 48 14.75 -2.27 6.40
C ARG A 48 14.33 -1.00 5.65
N PHE A 49 15.05 0.10 5.86
CA PHE A 49 14.79 1.36 5.14
C PHE A 49 15.03 1.22 3.64
N GLN A 50 16.08 0.52 3.24
CA GLN A 50 16.39 0.25 1.84
C GLN A 50 15.32 -0.63 1.19
N TRP A 51 14.73 -1.56 1.94
CA TRP A 51 13.58 -2.33 1.47
C TRP A 51 12.39 -1.43 1.14
N ILE A 52 12.04 -0.48 2.03
CA ILE A 52 10.95 0.48 1.80
C ILE A 52 11.25 1.34 0.57
N LYS A 53 12.46 1.91 0.50
CA LYS A 53 12.90 2.70 -0.66
C LYS A 53 12.75 1.94 -1.98
N ARG A 54 13.14 0.66 -2.02
CA ARG A 54 13.01 -0.18 -3.21
C ARG A 54 11.57 -0.48 -3.59
N VAL A 55 10.64 -0.51 -2.63
CA VAL A 55 9.21 -0.65 -2.93
C VAL A 55 8.67 0.64 -3.54
N LEU A 56 8.96 1.78 -2.91
CA LEU A 56 8.47 3.09 -3.35
C LEU A 56 9.06 3.55 -4.69
N ALA A 57 10.34 3.23 -4.94
CA ALA A 57 11.01 3.56 -6.20
C ALA A 57 10.74 2.54 -7.33
N ASN A 58 9.88 1.54 -7.11
CA ASN A 58 9.59 0.53 -8.12
C ASN A 58 8.66 1.10 -9.19
N GLY A 59 9.22 1.54 -10.32
CA GLY A 59 8.43 2.11 -11.43
C GLY A 59 7.43 1.15 -12.10
N LEU A 60 7.44 -0.13 -11.74
CA LEU A 60 6.42 -1.09 -12.15
C LEU A 60 5.22 -1.14 -11.18
N ILE A 61 5.23 -0.32 -10.13
CA ILE A 61 4.13 -0.10 -9.21
C ILE A 61 3.61 1.31 -9.48
N ASP A 62 2.57 1.41 -10.30
CA ASP A 62 1.89 2.70 -10.52
C ASP A 62 0.89 2.95 -9.39
N PRO A 63 1.05 4.02 -8.59
CA PRO A 63 0.11 4.36 -7.52
C PRO A 63 -1.33 4.54 -8.02
N ALA A 64 -1.53 5.13 -9.21
CA ALA A 64 -2.86 5.35 -9.76
C ALA A 64 -3.54 4.02 -10.10
N GLU A 65 -2.83 3.09 -10.76
CA GLU A 65 -3.35 1.76 -11.03
C GLU A 65 -3.62 0.96 -9.74
N VAL A 66 -2.74 1.10 -8.74
CA VAL A 66 -2.90 0.44 -7.44
C VAL A 66 -4.15 0.96 -6.72
N MET A 67 -4.38 2.27 -6.72
CA MET A 67 -5.46 2.92 -5.97
C MET A 67 -6.82 2.84 -6.67
N ALA A 68 -6.86 2.85 -8.00
CA ALA A 68 -8.10 2.85 -8.79
C ALA A 68 -9.16 1.79 -8.37
N PRO A 69 -8.83 0.49 -8.17
CA PRO A 69 -9.83 -0.49 -7.75
C PRO A 69 -10.36 -0.22 -6.34
N TYR A 70 -9.55 0.32 -5.43
CA TYR A 70 -9.99 0.67 -4.08
C TYR A 70 -10.88 1.90 -4.08
N ALA A 71 -10.51 2.92 -4.86
CA ALA A 71 -11.33 4.12 -5.04
C ALA A 71 -12.71 3.75 -5.58
N ARG A 72 -12.79 2.92 -6.62
CA ARG A 72 -14.06 2.43 -7.17
C ARG A 72 -14.92 1.73 -6.11
N GLU A 73 -14.35 0.83 -5.33
CA GLU A 73 -15.07 0.13 -4.26
C GLU A 73 -15.56 1.09 -3.15
N VAL A 74 -14.82 2.17 -2.87
CA VAL A 74 -15.27 3.20 -1.92
C VAL A 74 -16.44 3.99 -2.50
N LEU A 75 -16.32 4.45 -3.75
CA LEU A 75 -17.37 5.22 -4.44
C LEU A 75 -18.67 4.42 -4.59
N GLU A 76 -18.59 3.14 -4.96
CA GLU A 76 -19.74 2.24 -5.07
C GLU A 76 -20.45 2.07 -3.72
N ARG A 77 -19.70 1.87 -2.64
CA ARG A 77 -20.26 1.74 -1.28
C ARG A 77 -20.91 3.03 -0.79
N SER A 78 -20.29 4.19 -1.05
CA SER A 78 -20.86 5.49 -0.70
C SER A 78 -22.17 5.76 -1.45
N SER A 79 -22.18 5.47 -2.76
CA SER A 79 -23.36 5.68 -3.62
C SER A 79 -24.53 4.78 -3.21
N ALA A 80 -24.25 3.53 -2.80
CA ALA A 80 -25.27 2.61 -2.29
C ALA A 80 -25.90 3.07 -0.97
N GLY A 81 -25.19 3.89 -0.18
CA GLY A 81 -25.69 4.50 1.05
C GLY A 81 -26.43 5.83 0.86
N GLY A 82 -26.69 6.26 -0.38
CA GLY A 82 -27.34 7.54 -0.68
C GLY A 82 -26.44 8.78 -0.48
N VAL A 83 -25.15 8.58 -0.21
CA VAL A 83 -24.17 9.66 -0.09
C VAL A 83 -23.56 9.90 -1.47
N GLN A 84 -23.63 11.12 -2.00
CA GLN A 84 -22.85 11.50 -3.18
C GLN A 84 -21.38 11.70 -2.77
N PRO A 85 -20.44 10.84 -3.20
CA PRO A 85 -19.04 11.04 -2.90
C PRO A 85 -18.47 12.19 -3.74
N ILE A 86 -17.82 13.15 -3.08
CA ILE A 86 -17.01 14.18 -3.74
C ILE A 86 -15.58 13.67 -3.83
N VAL A 87 -15.03 13.65 -5.04
CA VAL A 87 -13.62 13.30 -5.27
C VAL A 87 -12.81 14.60 -5.32
N ILE A 88 -11.89 14.76 -4.36
CA ILE A 88 -10.88 15.82 -4.38
C ILE A 88 -9.57 15.16 -4.84
N ILE A 89 -9.02 15.62 -5.96
CA ILE A 89 -7.77 15.12 -6.56
C ILE A 89 -6.74 16.23 -6.50
#